data_AF-A0A976IQ39-F1
#
_entry.id   AF-A0A976IQ39-F1
#
_cell.length_a   1.000
_cell.length_b   1.000
_cell.length_c   1.000
_cell.angle_alpha   90.00
_cell.angle_beta   90.00
_cell.angle_gamma   90.00
#
_symmetry.space_group_name_H-M   'P 1'
#
loop_
_entity.id
_entity.type
_entity.pdbx_description
1 polymer ?
#
loop_
_entity_poly.entity_id
_entity_poly.type
_entity_poly.pdbx_seq_one_letter_code
_entity_poly.pdbx_strand_id
1 'polypeptide(L)'
;MTKNHPALFYLYLFIGVAALLLTWVHITSYLGLGVVEANVQFWKDALINANPASTFLAVDILFLAIAVEIWMVVESRRINMKFVWLYIIIATFIGISFAVPLYLAMREKQLAANNGDVRLALKSYDMILLCLLGAVTLATGVWLYVR
;
A
#
# COMPACT_ATOMS: atom_id res chain seq x y z
N MET A 1 -1.28 -27.16 15.00
CA MET A 1 -1.78 -25.87 15.52
C MET A 1 -0.96 -24.75 14.87
N THR A 2 -1.39 -24.22 13.73
CA THR A 2 -0.60 -23.23 13.00
C THR A 2 -0.92 -21.82 13.51
N LYS A 3 0.01 -21.27 14.30
CA LYS A 3 0.08 -19.84 14.65
C LYS A 3 0.37 -19.07 13.34
N ASN A 4 -0.66 -18.73 12.56
CA ASN A 4 -0.51 -18.15 11.22
C ASN A 4 -0.27 -16.63 11.18
N HIS A 5 -0.06 -15.98 12.33
CA HIS A 5 0.27 -14.55 12.40
C HIS A 5 1.52 -14.09 11.64
N PRO A 6 2.65 -14.85 11.57
CA PRO A 6 3.83 -14.35 10.89
C PRO A 6 3.65 -14.29 9.36
N ALA A 7 2.87 -15.19 8.77
CA ALA A 7 2.76 -15.29 7.32
C ALA A 7 2.13 -14.02 6.69
N LEU A 8 1.01 -13.53 7.25
CA LEU A 8 0.39 -12.29 6.79
C LEU A 8 1.28 -11.06 7.02
N PHE A 9 1.94 -11.01 8.18
CA PHE A 9 2.91 -9.95 8.48
C PHE A 9 3.97 -9.84 7.37
N TYR A 10 4.62 -10.95 7.03
CA TYR A 10 5.67 -10.96 6.00
C TYR A 10 5.11 -10.73 4.60
N LEU A 11 3.91 -11.24 4.29
CA LEU A 11 3.25 -11.00 3.01
C LEU A 11 2.99 -9.50 2.79
N TYR A 12 2.41 -8.81 3.77
CA TYR A 12 2.16 -7.37 3.65
C TYR A 12 3.45 -6.57 3.58
N LEU A 13 4.48 -6.96 4.34
CA LEU A 13 5.80 -6.32 4.24
C LEU A 13 6.41 -6.50 2.84
N PHE A 14 6.33 -7.69 2.27
CA PHE A 14 6.78 -7.97 0.91
C PHE A 14 6.03 -7.14 -0.12
N ILE A 15 4.69 -7.08 -0.03
CA ILE A 15 3.86 -6.27 -0.94
C ILE A 15 4.26 -4.79 -0.85
N GLY A 16 4.44 -4.27 0.37
CA GLY A 16 4.87 -2.89 0.58
C GLY A 16 6.22 -2.61 -0.08
N VAL A 17 7.23 -3.45 0.19
CA VAL A 17 8.58 -3.27 -0.39
C VAL A 17 8.54 -3.37 -1.92
N ALA A 18 7.81 -4.34 -2.49
CA ALA A 18 7.66 -4.46 -3.93
C ALA A 18 6.99 -3.22 -4.54
N ALA A 19 5.90 -2.74 -3.93
CA ALA A 19 5.21 -1.53 -4.36
C ALA A 19 6.12 -0.30 -4.29
N LEU A 20 6.91 -0.16 -3.21
CA LEU A 20 7.88 0.91 -3.06
C LEU A 20 8.91 0.88 -4.19
N LEU A 21 9.55 -0.26 -4.43
CA LEU A 21 10.58 -0.40 -5.46
C LEU A 21 10.04 -0.10 -6.87
N LEU A 22 8.86 -0.60 -7.21
CA LEU A 22 8.24 -0.35 -8.51
C LEU A 22 7.83 1.13 -8.65
N THR A 23 7.25 1.74 -7.62
CA THR A 23 6.78 3.14 -7.77
C THR A 23 7.90 4.17 -7.67
N TRP A 24 8.90 3.96 -6.81
CA TRP A 24 9.92 4.97 -6.52
C TRP A 24 10.93 5.19 -7.64
N VAL A 25 11.11 4.24 -8.55
CA VAL A 25 11.95 4.46 -9.73
C VAL A 25 11.44 5.59 -10.62
N HIS A 26 10.17 5.97 -10.53
CA HIS A 26 9.61 7.10 -11.30
C HIS A 26 9.85 8.46 -10.64
N ILE A 27 10.13 8.49 -9.33
CA ILE A 27 10.40 9.74 -8.60
C ILE A 27 11.73 10.36 -9.01
N THR A 28 12.65 9.57 -9.59
CA THR A 28 13.96 10.07 -10.06
C THR A 28 13.84 11.22 -11.05
N SER A 29 12.77 11.26 -11.85
CA SER A 29 12.49 12.33 -12.80
C SER A 29 12.25 13.71 -12.15
N TYR A 30 11.99 13.75 -10.84
CA TYR A 30 11.64 14.96 -10.10
C TYR A 30 12.72 15.38 -9.08
N LEU A 31 13.76 14.57 -8.87
CA LEU A 31 14.78 14.80 -7.82
C LEU A 31 15.58 16.11 -8.02
N GLY A 32 15.64 16.65 -9.23
CA GLY A 32 16.34 17.91 -9.54
C GLY A 32 15.59 19.19 -9.16
N LEU A 33 14.30 19.11 -8.82
CA LEU A 33 13.44 20.28 -8.59
C LEU A 33 13.42 20.73 -7.12
N GLY A 34 13.98 19.96 -6.19
CA GLY A 34 13.79 20.17 -4.75
C GLY A 34 12.39 19.74 -4.28
N VAL A 35 12.21 19.51 -2.97
CA VAL A 35 11.05 18.76 -2.43
C VAL A 35 9.69 19.39 -2.78
N VAL A 36 9.56 20.71 -2.62
CA VAL A 36 8.27 21.40 -2.81
C VAL A 36 7.90 21.44 -4.29
N GLU A 37 8.84 21.84 -5.16
CA GLU A 37 8.58 21.94 -6.59
C GLU A 37 8.43 20.56 -7.25
N ALA A 38 9.19 19.55 -6.81
CA ALA A 38 9.00 18.17 -7.21
C ALA A 38 7.57 17.68 -6.93
N ASN A 39 7.04 17.96 -5.74
CA ASN A 39 5.67 17.58 -5.38
C ASN A 39 4.63 18.31 -6.25
N VAL A 40 4.78 19.63 -6.42
CA VAL A 40 3.88 20.40 -7.28
C VAL A 40 3.91 19.90 -8.73
N GLN A 41 5.10 19.65 -9.27
CA GLN A 41 5.28 19.21 -10.64
C GLN A 41 4.72 17.79 -10.84
N PHE A 42 4.96 16.88 -9.90
CA PHE A 42 4.39 15.53 -9.91
C PHE A 42 2.86 15.57 -10.04
N TRP A 43 2.18 16.38 -9.24
CA TRP A 43 0.71 16.49 -9.30
C TRP A 43 0.20 17.19 -10.55
N LYS A 44 0.95 18.17 -11.09
CA LYS A 44 0.64 18.75 -12.40
C LYS A 44 0.68 17.70 -13.49
N ASP A 45 1.71 16.87 -13.50
CA ASP A 45 1.86 15.82 -14.51
C ASP A 45 0.85 14.68 -14.32
N ALA A 46 0.49 14.36 -13.07
CA ALA A 46 -0.49 13.33 -12.74
C ALA A 46 -1.96 13.74 -12.99
N LEU A 47 -2.31 15.02 -12.87
CA LEU A 47 -3.70 15.49 -12.92
C LEU A 47 -4.02 16.49 -14.04
N ILE A 48 -3.10 17.41 -14.33
CA ILE A 48 -3.36 18.55 -15.23
C ILE A 48 -2.86 18.26 -16.64
N ASN A 49 -1.63 17.76 -16.77
CA ASN A 49 -1.01 17.39 -18.05
C ASN A 49 -1.28 15.92 -18.43
N ALA A 50 -2.10 15.23 -17.63
CA ALA A 50 -2.39 13.81 -17.76
C ALA A 50 -3.40 13.52 -18.89
N ASN A 51 -3.31 12.32 -19.46
CA ASN A 51 -4.40 11.79 -20.29
C ASN A 51 -5.59 11.36 -19.41
N PRO A 52 -6.79 11.15 -19.97
CA PRO A 52 -7.98 10.80 -19.19
C PRO A 52 -7.82 9.55 -18.31
N ALA A 53 -7.02 8.57 -18.73
CA ALA A 53 -6.79 7.35 -17.94
C ALA A 53 -5.91 7.62 -16.71
N SER A 54 -4.88 8.45 -16.85
CA SER A 54 -4.03 8.88 -15.75
C SER A 54 -4.81 9.71 -14.72
N THR A 55 -5.64 10.67 -15.17
CA THR A 55 -6.50 11.45 -14.28
C THR A 55 -7.51 10.55 -13.55
N PHE A 56 -8.11 9.58 -14.25
CA PHE A 56 -9.01 8.60 -13.63
C PHE A 56 -8.32 7.84 -12.49
N LEU A 57 -7.14 7.25 -12.74
CA LEU A 57 -6.39 6.51 -11.72
C LEU A 57 -5.98 7.38 -10.52
N ALA A 58 -5.59 8.63 -10.78
CA ALA A 58 -5.20 9.57 -9.73
C ALA A 58 -6.38 9.98 -8.84
N VAL A 59 -7.56 10.21 -9.41
CA VAL A 59 -8.77 10.51 -8.62
C VAL A 59 -9.21 9.26 -7.85
N ASP A 60 -9.25 8.10 -8.50
CA ASP A 60 -9.63 6.82 -7.88
C ASP A 60 -8.77 6.52 -6.64
N ILE A 61 -7.44 6.64 -6.76
CA ILE A 61 -6.53 6.36 -5.64
C ILE A 61 -6.66 7.38 -4.50
N LEU A 62 -6.98 8.65 -4.77
CA LEU A 62 -7.19 9.66 -3.73
C LEU A 62 -8.44 9.38 -2.89
N PHE A 63 -9.54 8.95 -3.52
CA PHE A 63 -10.76 8.58 -2.81
C PHE A 63 -10.60 7.26 -2.04
N LEU A 64 -9.88 6.28 -2.62
CA LEU A 64 -9.49 5.08 -1.89
C LEU A 64 -8.61 5.44 -0.67
N ALA A 65 -7.69 6.39 -0.84
CA ALA A 65 -6.78 6.82 0.21
C ALA A 65 -7.51 7.33 1.44
N ILE A 66 -8.40 8.31 1.28
CA ILE A 66 -9.12 8.87 2.42
C ILE A 66 -9.98 7.82 3.14
N ALA A 67 -10.61 6.90 2.40
CA ALA A 67 -11.39 5.81 2.99
C ALA A 67 -10.49 4.87 3.82
N VAL A 68 -9.32 4.50 3.29
CA VAL A 68 -8.36 3.63 3.98
C VAL A 68 -7.74 4.34 5.19
N GLU A 69 -7.41 5.62 5.09
CA GLU A 69 -6.85 6.38 6.22
C GLU A 69 -7.84 6.51 7.37
N ILE A 70 -9.13 6.79 7.08
CA ILE A 70 -10.19 6.77 8.10
C ILE A 70 -10.26 5.39 8.75
N TRP A 71 -10.26 4.32 7.96
CA TRP A 71 -10.24 2.95 8.47
C TRP A 71 -9.02 2.68 9.35
N MET A 72 -7.81 3.11 8.93
CA MET A 72 -6.57 2.97 9.70
C MET A 72 -6.66 3.66 11.05
N VAL A 73 -7.18 4.90 11.10
CA VAL A 73 -7.36 5.64 12.36
C VAL A 73 -8.31 4.88 13.28
N VAL A 74 -9.51 4.53 12.79
CA VAL A 74 -10.53 3.83 13.58
C VAL A 74 -10.01 2.50 14.09
N GLU A 75 -9.39 1.70 13.23
CA GLU A 75 -8.87 0.38 13.56
C GLU A 75 -7.73 0.47 14.58
N SER A 76 -6.81 1.42 14.41
CA SER A 76 -5.73 1.65 15.37
C SER A 76 -6.26 1.96 16.76
N ARG A 77 -7.35 2.72 16.87
CA ARG A 77 -8.01 2.98 18.16
C ARG A 77 -8.64 1.72 18.73
N ARG A 78 -9.30 0.89 17.91
CA ARG A 78 -9.93 -0.37 18.35
C ARG A 78 -8.94 -1.37 18.92
N ILE A 79 -7.79 -1.52 18.27
CA ILE A 79 -6.77 -2.52 18.66
C ILE A 79 -5.67 -1.94 19.58
N ASN A 80 -5.81 -0.68 20.01
CA ASN A 80 -4.84 0.07 20.80
C ASN A 80 -3.44 0.17 20.14
N MET A 81 -3.38 0.25 18.81
CA MET A 81 -2.14 0.47 18.08
C MET A 81 -1.74 1.96 18.10
N LYS A 82 -0.47 2.21 18.40
CA LYS A 82 0.12 3.57 18.44
C LYS A 82 0.63 4.01 17.05
N PHE A 83 0.86 5.30 16.90
CA PHE A 83 1.54 5.91 15.74
C PHE A 83 0.83 5.81 14.38
N VAL A 84 -0.50 5.70 14.34
CA VAL A 84 -1.26 5.68 13.06
C VAL A 84 -0.92 6.85 12.13
N TRP A 85 -0.73 8.05 12.68
CA TRP A 85 -0.38 9.25 11.92
C TRP A 85 0.98 9.17 11.22
N LEU A 86 1.92 8.37 11.74
CA LEU A 86 3.20 8.15 11.05
C LEU A 86 2.96 7.44 9.71
N TYR A 87 2.06 6.45 9.68
CA TYR A 87 1.72 5.75 8.44
C TYR A 87 0.95 6.65 7.46
N ILE A 88 0.10 7.55 7.97
CA ILE A 88 -0.60 8.54 7.13
C ILE A 88 0.40 9.51 6.49
N ILE A 89 1.36 10.03 7.27
CA ILE A 89 2.44 10.87 6.73
C ILE A 89 3.25 10.11 5.67
N ILE A 90 3.59 8.84 5.93
CA ILE A 90 4.24 7.98 4.94
C ILE A 90 3.35 7.82 3.69
N ALA A 91 2.04 7.61 3.83
CA ALA A 91 1.12 7.48 2.70
C ALA A 91 1.10 8.75 1.84
N THR A 92 1.10 9.92 2.47
CA THR A 92 1.08 11.22 1.80
C THR A 92 2.40 11.53 1.07
N PHE A 93 3.55 11.25 1.67
CA PHE A 93 4.85 11.68 1.13
C PHE A 93 5.64 10.59 0.40
N ILE A 94 5.42 9.32 0.73
CA ILE A 94 6.16 8.17 0.17
C ILE A 94 5.28 7.39 -0.80
N GLY A 95 4.01 7.21 -0.48
CA GLY A 95 3.05 6.55 -1.34
C GLY A 95 2.15 5.59 -0.59
N ILE A 96 0.85 5.65 -0.89
CA ILE A 96 -0.16 4.85 -0.20
C ILE A 96 0.01 3.34 -0.40
N SER A 97 0.46 2.92 -1.58
CA SER A 97 0.69 1.50 -1.91
C SER A 97 1.80 0.86 -1.10
N PHE A 98 2.70 1.63 -0.50
CA PHE A 98 3.68 1.17 0.49
C PHE A 98 3.17 1.31 1.92
N ALA A 99 2.58 2.46 2.26
CA ALA A 99 2.16 2.78 3.62
C ALA A 99 1.08 1.85 4.16
N VAL A 100 0.10 1.49 3.32
CA VAL A 100 -1.02 0.63 3.72
C VAL A 100 -0.56 -0.79 4.03
N PRO A 101 0.20 -1.49 3.16
CA PRO A 101 0.76 -2.80 3.53
C PRO A 101 1.66 -2.74 4.77
N LEU A 102 2.47 -1.69 4.93
CA LEU A 102 3.28 -1.51 6.14
C LEU A 102 2.41 -1.41 7.40
N TYR A 103 1.33 -0.63 7.34
CA TYR A 103 0.34 -0.55 8.41
C TYR A 103 -0.32 -1.90 8.69
N LEU A 104 -0.72 -2.63 7.65
CA LEU A 104 -1.34 -3.95 7.77
C LEU A 104 -0.41 -4.96 8.44
N ALA A 105 0.88 -4.96 8.10
CA ALA A 105 1.87 -5.80 8.78
C ALA A 105 1.90 -5.48 10.28
N MET A 106 2.03 -4.21 10.66
CA MET A 106 2.10 -3.81 12.06
C MET A 106 0.79 -4.06 12.82
N ARG A 107 -0.35 -3.95 12.14
CA ARG A 107 -1.66 -4.36 12.64
C ARG A 107 -1.69 -5.85 12.97
N GLU A 108 -1.21 -6.74 12.10
CA GLU A 108 -1.16 -8.18 12.38
C GLU A 108 -0.28 -8.50 13.59
N LYS A 109 0.85 -7.79 13.73
CA LYS A 109 1.71 -7.90 14.92
C LYS A 109 0.97 -7.48 16.20
N GLN A 110 0.21 -6.38 16.16
CA GLN A 110 -0.56 -5.92 17.31
C GLN A 110 -1.70 -6.88 17.67
N LEU A 111 -2.41 -7.43 16.67
CA LEU A 111 -3.47 -8.41 16.89
C LEU A 111 -2.94 -9.70 17.53
N ALA A 112 -1.79 -10.18 17.07
CA ALA A 112 -1.12 -11.34 17.65
C ALA A 112 -0.70 -11.08 19.12
N ALA A 113 -0.25 -9.86 19.43
CA ALA A 113 0.10 -9.47 20.80
C ALA A 113 -1.12 -9.38 21.74
N ASN A 114 -2.29 -9.03 21.20
CA ASN A 114 -3.53 -8.92 21.96
C ASN A 114 -4.23 -10.30 22.17
N ASN A 115 -3.54 -11.42 21.93
CA ASN A 115 -4.06 -12.81 21.97
C ASN A 115 -5.31 -13.02 21.10
N GLY A 116 -5.46 -12.25 20.03
CA GLY A 116 -6.53 -12.47 19.05
C GLY A 116 -6.22 -13.71 18.23
N ASP A 117 -6.68 -14.89 18.66
CA ASP A 117 -6.66 -16.12 17.86
C ASP A 117 -7.65 -15.97 16.69
N VAL A 118 -7.22 -15.27 15.64
CA VAL A 118 -7.98 -15.20 14.38
C VAL A 118 -7.69 -16.48 13.60
N ARG A 119 -8.58 -17.46 13.74
CA ARG A 119 -8.61 -18.61 12.82
C ARG A 119 -9.04 -18.13 11.44
N LEU A 120 -8.07 -17.84 10.59
CA LEU A 120 -8.29 -17.60 9.17
C LEU A 120 -8.66 -18.92 8.50
N ALA A 121 -9.96 -19.14 8.28
CA ALA A 121 -10.45 -20.24 7.47
C ALA A 121 -10.49 -19.81 5.99
N LEU A 122 -9.31 -19.62 5.38
CA LEU A 122 -9.22 -19.39 3.94
C LEU A 122 -9.58 -20.70 3.22
N LYS A 123 -10.51 -20.61 2.28
CA LYS A 123 -10.85 -21.74 1.43
C LYS A 123 -9.83 -21.85 0.30
N SER A 124 -9.70 -23.03 -0.30
CA SER A 124 -8.72 -23.26 -1.36
C SER A 124 -8.91 -22.32 -2.56
N TYR A 125 -10.15 -21.94 -2.87
CA TYR A 125 -10.42 -20.98 -3.94
C TYR A 125 -9.93 -19.56 -3.61
N ASP A 126 -9.98 -19.13 -2.35
CA ASP A 126 -9.45 -17.83 -1.93
C ASP A 126 -7.95 -17.76 -2.20
N MET A 127 -7.24 -18.84 -1.86
CA MET A 127 -5.79 -18.96 -2.10
C MET A 127 -5.45 -18.93 -3.59
N ILE A 128 -6.17 -19.71 -4.41
CA ILE A 128 -5.92 -19.76 -5.86
C ILE A 128 -6.15 -18.39 -6.50
N LEU A 129 -7.26 -17.73 -6.17
CA LEU A 129 -7.59 -16.42 -6.72
C LEU A 129 -6.60 -15.33 -6.29
N LEU A 130 -6.19 -15.32 -5.02
CA LEU A 130 -5.19 -14.38 -4.51
C LEU A 130 -3.80 -14.62 -5.14
N CYS A 131 -3.38 -15.87 -5.30
CA CYS A 131 -2.13 -16.20 -5.96
C CYS A 131 -2.15 -15.77 -7.43
N LEU A 132 -3.25 -16.02 -8.15
CA LEU A 132 -3.41 -15.60 -9.54
C LEU A 132 -3.37 -14.07 -9.65
N LEU A 133 -4.12 -13.36 -8.82
CA LEU A 133 -4.15 -11.89 -8.79
C LEU A 133 -2.77 -11.30 -8.46
N GLY A 134 -2.06 -11.89 -7.50
CA GLY A 134 -0.70 -11.49 -7.14
C GLY A 134 0.28 -11.70 -8.29
N ALA A 135 0.22 -12.85 -8.96
CA ALA A 135 1.07 -13.15 -10.11
C ALA A 135 0.80 -12.20 -11.28
N VAL A 136 -0.48 -11.93 -11.60
CA VAL A 136 -0.86 -10.97 -12.65
C VAL A 136 -0.39 -9.57 -12.30
N THR A 137 -0.56 -9.13 -11.04
CA THR A 137 -0.11 -7.80 -10.58
C THR A 137 1.40 -7.63 -10.74
N LEU A 138 2.19 -8.62 -10.28
CA LEU A 138 3.65 -8.58 -10.39
C LEU A 138 4.10 -8.65 -11.86
N ALA A 139 3.51 -9.55 -12.65
CA ALA A 139 3.83 -9.69 -14.06
C ALA A 139 3.54 -8.40 -14.84
N THR A 140 2.38 -7.79 -14.59
CA THR A 140 2.00 -6.51 -15.20
C THR A 140 2.95 -5.40 -14.75
N GLY A 141 3.27 -5.33 -13.46
CA GLY A 141 4.23 -4.39 -12.91
C GLY A 141 5.58 -4.49 -13.62
N VAL A 142 6.17 -5.68 -13.69
CA VAL A 142 7.45 -5.92 -14.38
C VAL A 142 7.36 -5.61 -15.88
N TRP A 143 6.29 -6.06 -16.54
CA TRP A 143 6.09 -5.85 -17.97
C TRP A 143 6.07 -4.37 -18.36
N LEU A 144 5.53 -3.50 -17.49
CA LEU A 144 5.53 -2.05 -17.70
C LEU A 144 6.94 -1.44 -17.78
N TYR A 145 7.97 -2.09 -17.23
CA TYR A 145 9.38 -1.64 -17.30
C TYR A 145 10.18 -2.26 -18.45
N VAL A 146 9.73 -3.37 -19.02
CA VAL A 146 10.48 -4.14 -20.03
C VAL A 146 10.06 -3.78 -21.47
N ARG A 147 8.91 -3.13 -21.64
CA ARG A 147 8.41 -2.65 -22.93
C ARG A 147 8.97 -1.26 -23.26
#